data_AF-A0A1W1VF45-F1
#
_entry.id   AF-A0A1W1VF45-F1
#
_cell.length_a   1.000
_cell.length_b   1.000
_cell.length_c   1.000
_cell.angle_alpha   90.00
_cell.angle_beta   90.00
_cell.angle_gamma   90.00
#
_symmetry.space_group_name_H-M   'P 1'
#
loop_
_entity.id
_entity.type
_entity.pdbx_description
1 polymer ?
#
loop_
_entity_poly.entity_id
_entity_poly.type
_entity_poly.pdbx_seq_one_letter_code
_entity_poly.pdbx_strand_id
1 'polypeptide(L)' 'MADITLWMGPFISQKDVERVQDILPHIGDGDHLTISMEAADAHQADSIIRLLDEYGFNYQSRGDSDGHTYHIVACRRPK' A
#
# COMPACT_ATOMS: atom_id res chain seq x y z
N MET A 1 11.71 4.04 -11.29
CA MET A 1 10.51 4.91 -11.37
C MET A 1 9.41 4.19 -12.12
N ALA A 2 9.02 3.05 -11.57
CA ALA A 2 7.75 2.39 -11.79
C ALA A 2 6.80 2.91 -10.71
N ASP A 3 5.63 3.36 -11.15
CA ASP A 3 4.49 3.57 -10.27
C ASP A 3 3.62 2.31 -10.35
N ILE A 4 3.54 1.59 -9.24
CA ILE A 4 2.73 0.38 -9.13
C ILE A 4 1.46 0.80 -8.40
N THR A 5 0.38 0.95 -9.16
CA THR A 5 -0.94 1.20 -8.57
C THR A 5 -1.70 -0.12 -8.43
N LEU A 6 -2.02 -0.50 -7.20
CA LEU A 6 -2.89 -1.63 -6.87
C LEU A 6 -4.24 -1.11 -6.42
N TRP A 7 -5.27 -1.50 -7.17
CA TRP A 7 -6.65 -1.24 -6.82
C TRP A 7 -7.22 -2.50 -6.15
N MET A 8 -7.39 -2.46 -4.83
CA MET A 8 -7.89 -3.61 -4.06
C MET A 8 -9.42 -3.63 -3.95
N GLY A 9 -10.11 -2.62 -4.48
CA GLY A 9 -11.58 -2.56 -4.50
C GLY A 9 -12.21 -2.59 -3.09
N PRO A 10 -13.45 -3.10 -2.95
CA PRO A 10 -14.17 -3.19 -1.68
C PRO A 10 -13.56 -4.12 -0.64
N PHE A 11 -12.68 -5.05 -1.04
CA PHE A 11 -12.21 -6.11 -0.16
C PHE A 11 -10.79 -6.51 -0.49
N ILE A 12 -9.87 -6.30 0.46
CA ILE A 12 -8.49 -6.76 0.30
C ILE A 12 -8.50 -8.29 0.43
N SER A 13 -8.30 -8.97 -0.69
CA SER A 13 -8.12 -10.41 -0.65
C SER A 13 -6.70 -10.76 -0.22
N GLN A 14 -6.56 -11.91 0.44
CA GLN A 14 -5.26 -12.44 0.88
C GLN A 14 -4.25 -12.51 -0.28
N LYS A 15 -4.73 -12.82 -1.49
CA LYS A 15 -3.92 -12.83 -2.72
C LYS A 15 -3.31 -11.48 -3.08
N ASP A 16 -4.02 -10.37 -2.80
CA ASP A 16 -3.49 -9.04 -3.07
C ASP A 16 -2.40 -8.68 -2.05
N VAL A 17 -2.56 -9.09 -0.79
CA VAL A 17 -1.51 -8.97 0.23
C VAL A 17 -0.29 -9.81 -0.12
N GLU A 18 -0.49 -11.06 -0.52
CA GLU A 18 0.60 -11.94 -0.99
C GLU A 18 1.32 -11.33 -2.19
N ARG A 19 0.57 -10.76 -3.14
CA ARG A 19 1.15 -10.08 -4.30
C ARG A 19 1.94 -8.83 -3.89
N VAL A 20 1.47 -8.06 -2.91
CA VAL A 20 2.21 -6.92 -2.33
C VAL A 20 3.50 -7.40 -1.65
N GLN A 21 3.45 -8.48 -0.86
CA GLN A 21 4.63 -9.06 -0.23
C GLN A 21 5.65 -9.59 -1.24
N ASP A 22 5.18 -10.16 -2.36
CA ASP A 22 6.05 -10.66 -3.42
C ASP A 22 6.72 -9.52 -4.18
N ILE A 23 6.00 -8.42 -4.46
CA ILE A 23 6.58 -7.26 -5.16
C ILE A 23 7.42 -6.36 -4.25
N LEU A 24 7.16 -6.25 -2.94
CA LEU A 24 7.94 -5.42 -2.02
C LEU A 24 9.47 -5.59 -2.12
N PRO A 25 10.04 -6.81 -2.18
CA PRO A 25 11.47 -7.01 -2.42
C PRO A 25 11.90 -6.63 -3.85
N HIS A 26 11.00 -6.68 -4.83
CA HIS A 26 11.24 -6.26 -6.21
C HIS A 26 11.10 -4.74 -6.43
N ILE A 27 10.44 -4.01 -5.53
CA ILE A 27 10.33 -2.55 -5.58
C ILE A 27 11.71 -1.95 -5.29
N GLY A 28 12.27 -1.28 -6.29
CA GLY A 28 13.59 -0.66 -6.21
C GLY A 28 13.58 0.70 -5.52
N ASP A 29 14.77 1.24 -5.27
CA ASP A 29 14.92 2.59 -4.72
C ASP A 29 14.24 3.63 -5.64
N GLY A 30 13.28 4.37 -5.07
CA GLY A 30 12.52 5.40 -5.79
C GLY A 30 11.30 4.91 -6.58
N ASP A 31 10.89 3.65 -6.39
CA ASP A 31 9.60 3.17 -6.89
C ASP A 31 8.47 3.46 -5.90
N HIS A 32 7.29 3.73 -6.44
CA HIS A 32 6.09 4.10 -5.69
C HIS A 32 5.05 3.00 -5.79
N LEU A 33 4.40 2.71 -4.68
CA LEU A 33 3.32 1.75 -4.54
C LEU A 33 2.08 2.50 -4.06
N THR A 34 1.09 2.66 -4.93
CA THR A 34 -0.17 3.30 -4.59
C THR A 34 -1.23 2.23 -4.38
N ILE A 35 -1.72 2.09 -3.17
CA ILE A 35 -2.76 1.14 -2.79
C ILE A 35 -4.05 1.92 -2.58
N SER A 36 -5.11 1.56 -3.29
CA SER A 36 -6.44 2.15 -3.12
C SER A 36 -7.44 1.09 -2.68
N MET A 37 -8.19 1.37 -1.62
CA MET A 37 -9.13 0.46 -0.97
C MET A 37 -10.36 1.21 -0.44
N GLU A 38 -11.43 0.51 -0.08
CA GLU A 38 -12.54 1.11 0.67
C GLU A 38 -12.19 1.27 2.16
N ALA A 39 -12.76 2.29 2.81
CA ALA A 39 -12.45 2.59 4.22
C ALA A 39 -12.85 1.47 5.20
N ALA A 40 -13.77 0.59 4.81
CA ALA A 40 -14.15 -0.61 5.57
C ALA A 40 -12.94 -1.54 5.82
N ASP A 41 -11.98 -1.55 4.89
CA ASP A 41 -10.77 -2.37 4.93
C ASP A 41 -9.56 -1.62 5.50
N ALA A 42 -9.75 -0.42 6.07
CA ALA A 42 -8.68 0.30 6.77
C ALA A 42 -8.06 -0.54 7.91
N HIS A 43 -8.73 -1.58 8.40
CA HIS A 43 -8.15 -2.53 9.33
C HIS A 43 -7.03 -3.39 8.71
N GLN A 44 -7.19 -3.82 7.45
CA GLN A 44 -6.14 -4.52 6.70
C GLN A 44 -4.99 -3.58 6.33
N ALA A 45 -5.27 -2.29 6.09
CA ALA A 45 -4.25 -1.28 5.89
C ALA A 45 -3.21 -1.21 7.01
N ASP A 46 -3.61 -1.36 8.28
CA ASP A 46 -2.69 -1.33 9.42
C ASP A 46 -1.61 -2.41 9.32
N SER A 47 -1.99 -3.61 8.84
CA SER A 47 -1.06 -4.71 8.62
C SER A 47 -0.05 -4.41 7.51
N ILE A 48 -0.52 -3.79 6.41
CA ILE A 48 0.35 -3.37 5.31
C ILE A 48 1.29 -2.24 5.75
N ILE A 49 0.79 -1.26 6.50
CA ILE A 49 1.58 -0.14 7.02
C ILE A 49 2.71 -0.63 7.90
N ARG A 50 2.44 -1.57 8.83
CA ARG A 50 3.49 -2.18 9.66
C ARG A 50 4.54 -2.90 8.82
N LEU A 51 4.10 -3.64 7.81
CA LEU A 51 5.00 -4.39 6.92
C LEU A 51 5.88 -3.43 6.10
N LEU A 52 5.32 -2.33 5.62
CA LEU A 52 6.08 -1.25 4.97
C LEU A 52 7.10 -0.63 5.92
N ASP A 53 6.70 -0.34 7.16
CA ASP A 53 7.58 0.23 8.19
C ASP A 53 8.74 -0.71 8.52
N GLU A 54 8.49 -2.00 8.70
CA GLU A 54 9.53 -3.02 8.95
C GLU A 54 10.54 -3.12 7.80
N TYR A 55 10.07 -2.96 6.56
CA TYR A 55 10.95 -2.94 5.38
C TYR A 55 11.63 -1.58 5.14
N GLY A 56 11.36 -0.56 5.98
CA GLY A 56 11.94 0.77 5.87
C GLY A 56 11.34 1.64 4.76
N PHE A 57 10.13 1.32 4.29
CA PHE A 57 9.41 2.13 3.33
C PHE A 57 8.82 3.36 4.00
N ASN A 58 8.75 4.47 3.26
CA ASN A 58 7.93 5.61 3.63
C ASN A 58 6.51 5.33 3.19
N TYR A 59 5.52 5.64 4.02
CA TYR A 59 4.12 5.53 3.67
C TYR A 59 3.40 6.85 3.95
N GLN A 60 2.41 7.16 3.11
CA GLN A 60 1.55 8.32 3.24
C GLN A 60 0.12 7.86 2.97
N SER A 61 -0.70 7.87 4.01
CA SER A 61 -2.13 7.62 3.87
C SER A 61 -2.88 8.91 3.54
N ARG A 62 -3.76 8.82 2.55
CA ARG A 62 -4.78 9.81 2.21
C ARG A 62 -6.14 9.14 2.31
N GLY A 63 -6.91 9.51 3.33
CA GLY A 63 -8.33 9.23 3.34
C GLY A 63 -9.07 10.24 2.48
N ASP A 64 -9.99 9.78 1.64
CA ASP A 64 -10.93 10.69 1.00
C ASP A 64 -11.92 11.23 2.05
N SER A 65 -12.30 12.51 1.95
CA SER A 65 -13.15 13.16 2.97
C SER A 65 -14.56 12.57 3.04
N ASP A 66 -14.97 11.84 2.01
CA ASP A 66 -16.24 11.11 1.99
C ASP A 66 -16.22 9.89 2.94
N GLY A 67 -15.03 9.41 3.34
CA GLY A 67 -14.89 8.25 4.22
C GLY A 67 -15.22 6.92 3.54
N HIS A 68 -15.41 6.92 2.21
CA HIS A 68 -15.66 5.73 1.42
C HIS A 68 -14.37 5.12 0.85
N THR A 69 -13.38 5.94 0.52
CA THR A 69 -12.14 5.49 -0.13
C THR A 69 -10.91 5.89 0.66
N TYR A 70 -9.96 4.97 0.73
CA TYR A 70 -8.69 5.12 1.42
C TYR A 70 -7.55 4.80 0.47
N HIS A 71 -6.56 5.68 0.42
CA HIS A 71 -5.40 5.56 -0.43
C HIS A 71 -4.14 5.56 0.42
N ILE A 72 -3.22 4.64 0.14
CA ILE A 72 -1.92 4.56 0.82
C ILE A 72 -0.87 4.60 -0.26
N VAL A 73 -0.03 5.63 -0.24
CA VAL A 73 1.11 5.75 -1.12
C VAL A 73 2.34 5.35 -0.32
N ALA A 74 3.01 4.28 -0.73
CA ALA A 74 4.26 3.83 -0.15
C ALA A 74 5.41 4.03 -1.13
N CYS A 75 6.56 4.47 -0.64
CA CYS A 75 7.75 4.77 -1.42
C CYS A 75 8.94 4.11 -0.74
N ARG A 76 9.79 3.40 -1.50
CA ARG A 76 11.02 2.86 -0.92
C ARG A 76 11.95 4.02 -0.60
N ARG A 77 12.41 4.13 0.65
CA ARG A 77 13.43 5.12 0.98
C ARG A 77 14.70 4.78 0.20
N PRO A 78 15.28 5.73 -0.55
CA PRO A 78 16.60 5.53 -1.11
C PRO A 78 17.59 5.33 0.04
N LYS A 79 18.33 4.21 0.03
CA LYS A 79 19.37 3.94 1.03
C LYS A 79 20.56 4.89 0.91
#